data_AF-A0A101UPV4-F1
#
_entry.id   AF-A0A101UPV4-F1
#
_cell.length_a   1.000
_cell.length_b   1.000
_cell.length_c   1.000
_cell.angle_alpha   90.00
_cell.angle_beta   90.00
_cell.angle_gamma   90.00
#
_symmetry.space_group_name_H-M   'P 1'
#
loop_
_entity.id
_entity.type
_entity.pdbx_description
1 polymer ?
#
loop_
_entity_poly.entity_id
_entity_poly.type
_entity_poly.pdbx_seq_one_letter_code
_entity_poly.pdbx_strand_id
1 'polypeptide(L)'
;MDGTVEGGTAWFDHPDCHGQGTHAFWPDPEAYAAAVRHLHTAGVRTATHAIGDAAVRHVLDVVAALGPSGHGAHRIEHIETAPDDLLPRFEQLGVTASMQPPHTAYTRADGTDGWSRRLGADRAAHAWRLRHLRDAGATG
;
A
#
# COMPACT_ATOMS: atom_id res chain seq x y z
N MET A 1 8.42 0.94 0.60
CA MET A 1 8.08 2.27 0.08
C MET A 1 7.92 3.26 1.21
N ASP A 2 7.45 2.79 2.34
CA ASP A 2 7.29 3.54 3.58
C ASP A 2 7.66 2.65 4.78
N GLY A 3 7.41 3.15 5.99
CA GLY A 3 7.46 2.39 7.23
C GLY A 3 6.05 2.07 7.75
N THR A 4 5.88 2.06 9.07
CA THR A 4 4.61 1.64 9.71
C THR A 4 3.76 2.82 10.16
N VAL A 5 2.46 2.56 10.36
CA VAL A 5 1.55 3.54 10.94
C VAL A 5 2.05 3.92 12.33
N GLU A 6 2.25 2.96 13.23
CA GLU A 6 2.61 3.23 14.63
C GLU A 6 3.91 4.02 14.77
N GLY A 7 4.88 3.76 13.89
CA GLY A 7 6.15 4.47 13.81
C GLY A 7 6.04 5.89 13.26
N GLY A 8 4.90 6.30 12.73
CA GLY A 8 4.70 7.60 12.07
C GLY A 8 5.46 7.73 10.75
N THR A 9 5.78 6.61 10.10
CA THR A 9 6.62 6.55 8.90
C THR A 9 5.94 5.90 7.70
N ALA A 10 4.71 5.41 7.84
CA ALA A 10 3.84 5.12 6.71
C ALA A 10 3.62 6.40 5.87
N TRP A 11 3.57 6.27 4.55
CA TRP A 11 3.50 7.41 3.64
C TRP A 11 2.08 7.59 3.11
N PHE A 12 1.48 8.72 3.47
CA PHE A 12 0.10 9.07 3.18
C PHE A 12 -0.04 10.27 2.25
N ASP A 13 -1.19 10.40 1.57
CA ASP A 13 -1.49 11.54 0.68
C ASP A 13 -1.65 12.85 1.48
N HIS A 14 -2.03 12.74 2.75
CA HIS A 14 -2.11 13.84 3.71
C HIS A 14 -1.57 13.39 5.07
N PRO A 15 -1.02 14.30 5.90
CA PRO A 15 -0.45 13.94 7.20
C PRO A 15 -1.41 13.11 8.05
N ASP A 16 -0.86 12.25 8.89
CA ASP A 16 -1.62 11.58 9.94
C ASP A 16 -2.10 12.57 11.02
N CYS A 17 -2.87 12.09 12.00
CA CYS A 17 -3.42 12.95 13.07
C CYS A 17 -2.33 13.55 13.98
N HIS A 18 -1.07 13.15 13.86
CA HIS A 18 0.08 13.71 14.56
C HIS A 18 0.92 14.63 13.66
N GLY A 19 0.50 14.87 12.41
CA GLY A 19 1.22 15.71 11.45
C GLY A 19 2.42 15.03 10.80
N GLN A 20 2.49 13.69 10.80
CA GLN A 20 3.59 12.89 10.25
C GLN A 20 3.16 12.07 9.02
N GLY A 21 4.08 11.28 8.47
CA GLY A 21 3.79 10.33 7.38
C GLY A 21 3.63 10.96 5.99
N THR A 22 4.28 12.08 5.71
CA THR A 22 4.15 12.81 4.43
C THR A 22 5.24 12.51 3.41
N HIS A 23 6.14 11.57 3.71
CA HIS A 23 7.31 11.28 2.88
C HIS A 23 7.49 9.79 2.65
N ALA A 24 7.91 9.43 1.43
CA ALA A 24 8.37 8.09 1.12
C ALA A 24 9.63 7.75 1.92
N PHE A 25 9.82 6.46 2.20
CA PHE A 25 11.08 5.94 2.75
C PHE A 25 12.23 6.02 1.74
N TRP A 26 11.92 5.83 0.45
CA TRP A 26 12.89 6.09 -0.62
C TRP A 26 13.08 7.61 -0.77
N PRO A 27 14.30 8.14 -0.57
CA PRO A 27 14.53 9.58 -0.69
C PRO A 27 14.18 10.13 -2.08
N ASP A 28 14.32 9.29 -3.11
CA ASP A 28 13.88 9.54 -4.47
C ASP A 28 12.91 8.44 -4.92
N PRO A 29 11.59 8.72 -4.99
CA PRO A 29 10.60 7.78 -5.51
C PRO A 29 10.80 7.37 -6.97
N GLU A 30 11.49 8.17 -7.80
CA GLU A 30 11.83 7.78 -9.17
C GLU A 30 12.97 6.76 -9.21
N ALA A 31 13.91 6.81 -8.25
CA ALA A 31 14.90 5.76 -8.11
C ALA A 31 14.26 4.39 -7.80
N TYR A 32 13.18 4.38 -7.00
CA TYR A 32 12.36 3.18 -6.81
C TYR A 32 11.74 2.71 -8.15
N ALA A 33 11.13 3.62 -8.90
CA ALA A 33 10.51 3.29 -10.18
C ALA A 33 11.54 2.70 -11.18
N ALA A 34 12.74 3.30 -11.24
CA ALA A 34 13.85 2.80 -12.05
C ALA A 34 14.31 1.40 -11.62
N ALA A 35 14.40 1.13 -10.31
CA ALA A 35 14.74 -0.18 -9.79
C ALA A 35 13.69 -1.25 -10.16
N VAL A 36 12.40 -0.92 -10.05
CA VAL A 36 11.31 -1.82 -10.45
C VAL A 36 11.37 -2.11 -11.96
N ARG A 37 11.53 -1.09 -12.80
CA ARG A 37 11.68 -1.26 -14.26
C ARG A 37 12.87 -2.15 -14.62
N HIS A 38 14.01 -1.96 -13.94
CA HIS A 38 15.21 -2.77 -14.14
C HIS A 38 14.97 -4.25 -13.79
N LEU A 39 14.43 -4.51 -12.59
CA LEU A 39 14.10 -5.87 -12.14
C LEU A 39 13.07 -6.55 -13.05
N HIS A 40 12.04 -5.80 -13.45
CA HIS A 40 11.02 -6.29 -14.38
C HIS A 40 11.61 -6.70 -15.73
N THR A 41 12.48 -5.85 -16.31
CA THR A 41 13.16 -6.16 -17.59
C THR A 41 14.06 -7.39 -17.47
N ALA A 42 14.62 -7.65 -16.28
CA ALA A 42 15.39 -8.85 -15.98
C ALA A 42 14.53 -10.09 -15.66
N GLY A 43 13.19 -10.00 -15.73
CA GLY A 43 12.27 -11.08 -15.41
C GLY A 43 12.10 -11.34 -13.91
N VAL A 44 12.54 -10.41 -13.05
CA VAL A 44 12.46 -10.53 -11.59
C VAL A 44 11.19 -9.85 -11.07
N ARG A 45 10.34 -10.65 -10.42
CA ARG A 45 9.13 -10.17 -9.74
C ARG A 45 9.48 -9.45 -8.45
N THR A 46 8.84 -8.32 -8.19
CA THR A 46 9.07 -7.53 -6.97
C THR A 46 7.98 -7.73 -5.93
N ALA A 47 8.37 -7.59 -4.68
CA ALA A 47 7.50 -7.50 -3.53
C ALA A 47 7.76 -6.16 -2.86
N THR A 48 6.75 -5.30 -2.80
CA THR A 48 6.93 -3.95 -2.27
C THR A 48 6.13 -3.78 -0.99
N HIS A 49 6.82 -3.53 0.12
CA HIS A 49 6.20 -3.04 1.35
C HIS A 49 5.57 -1.67 1.11
N ALA A 50 4.25 -1.55 1.30
CA ALA A 50 3.52 -0.28 1.24
C ALA A 50 2.33 -0.31 2.20
N ILE A 51 2.31 0.60 3.18
CA ILE A 51 1.26 0.68 4.20
C ILE A 51 0.30 1.83 3.93
N GLY A 52 0.82 3.04 3.75
CA GLY A 52 0.02 4.23 3.51
C GLY A 52 -0.50 4.35 2.08
N ASP A 53 -1.55 5.14 1.90
CA ASP A 53 -2.26 5.30 0.63
C ASP A 53 -1.38 5.92 -0.46
N ALA A 54 -0.52 6.89 -0.12
CA ALA A 54 0.44 7.44 -1.09
C ALA A 54 1.48 6.40 -1.54
N ALA A 55 1.99 5.59 -0.60
CA ALA A 55 2.91 4.51 -0.93
C ALA A 55 2.26 3.47 -1.87
N VAL A 56 1.04 3.01 -1.55
CA VAL A 56 0.30 2.05 -2.38
C VAL A 56 0.02 2.63 -3.77
N ARG A 57 -0.45 3.88 -3.84
CA ARG A 57 -0.71 4.61 -5.10
C ARG A 57 0.54 4.66 -5.97
N HIS A 58 1.69 5.05 -5.40
CA HIS A 58 2.96 5.15 -6.13
C HIS A 58 3.38 3.80 -6.72
N VAL A 59 3.24 2.70 -5.97
CA VAL A 59 3.58 1.37 -6.50
C VAL A 59 2.66 0.98 -7.66
N LEU A 60 1.35 1.22 -7.54
CA LEU A 60 0.39 0.95 -8.61
C LEU A 60 0.68 1.78 -9.86
N ASP A 61 1.10 3.04 -9.71
CA ASP A 61 1.50 3.91 -10.82
C ASP A 61 2.76 3.38 -11.52
N VAL A 62 3.76 2.93 -10.75
CA VAL A 62 4.98 2.32 -11.28
C VAL A 62 4.66 1.05 -12.06
N VAL A 63 3.82 0.16 -11.52
CA VAL A 63 3.43 -1.08 -12.23
C VAL A 63 2.64 -0.76 -13.49
N ALA A 64 1.71 0.19 -13.46
CA ALA A 64 0.97 0.63 -14.64
C ALA A 64 1.90 1.14 -15.75
N ALA A 65 2.96 1.86 -15.39
CA ALA A 65 3.94 2.39 -16.34
C ALA A 65 4.81 1.30 -17.02
N LEU A 66 4.83 0.06 -16.52
CA LEU A 66 5.47 -1.09 -17.18
C LEU A 66 4.66 -1.61 -18.38
N GLY A 67 3.42 -1.14 -18.53
CA GLY A 67 2.49 -1.60 -19.54
C GLY A 67 2.04 -3.06 -19.32
N PRO A 68 1.42 -3.68 -20.35
CA PRO A 68 0.81 -5.01 -20.22
C PRO A 68 1.78 -6.10 -19.74
N SER A 69 3.08 -5.94 -19.97
CA SER A 69 4.10 -6.88 -19.53
C SER A 69 4.26 -6.94 -18.00
N GLY A 70 3.97 -5.85 -17.29
CA GLY A 70 4.03 -5.78 -15.83
C GLY A 70 2.79 -6.33 -15.13
N HIS A 71 1.71 -6.59 -15.87
CA HIS A 71 0.47 -7.06 -15.27
C HIS A 71 0.65 -8.47 -14.71
N GLY A 72 0.22 -8.71 -13.47
CA GLY A 72 0.38 -10.02 -12.83
C GLY A 72 1.80 -10.33 -12.32
N ALA A 73 2.76 -9.42 -12.49
CA ALA A 73 4.17 -9.69 -12.21
C ALA A 73 4.61 -9.27 -10.80
N HIS A 74 3.95 -8.28 -10.19
CA HIS A 74 4.41 -7.63 -8.97
C HIS A 74 3.37 -7.71 -7.85
N ARG A 75 3.85 -7.66 -6.60
CA ARG A 75 2.97 -7.69 -5.42
C ARG A 75 3.26 -6.56 -4.45
N ILE A 76 2.22 -6.14 -3.74
CA ILE A 76 2.29 -5.17 -2.64
C ILE A 76 2.02 -5.90 -1.34
N GLU A 77 2.82 -5.61 -0.33
CA GLU A 77 2.71 -6.19 1.02
C GLU A 77 2.05 -5.17 1.98
N HIS A 78 1.28 -5.68 2.93
CA HIS A 78 0.57 -4.96 4.02
C HIS A 78 -0.73 -4.26 3.61
N ILE A 79 -0.67 -3.14 2.89
CA ILE A 79 -1.85 -2.39 2.43
C ILE A 79 -2.83 -2.10 3.58
N GLU A 80 -2.32 -1.60 4.71
CA GLU A 80 -3.12 -1.53 5.94
C GLU A 80 -4.27 -0.53 5.82
N THR A 81 -4.12 0.50 4.98
CA THR A 81 -5.18 1.44 4.62
C THR A 81 -5.11 1.78 3.13
N ALA A 82 -6.25 1.77 2.46
CA ALA A 82 -6.34 2.17 1.05
C ALA A 82 -7.72 2.78 0.74
N PRO A 83 -7.78 3.99 0.13
CA PRO A 83 -9.03 4.57 -0.31
C PRO A 83 -9.64 3.76 -1.46
N ASP A 84 -10.95 3.92 -1.66
CA ASP A 84 -11.75 3.08 -2.57
C ASP A 84 -11.29 3.17 -4.02
N ASP A 85 -10.71 4.29 -4.45
CA ASP A 85 -10.19 4.48 -5.82
C ASP A 85 -8.97 3.60 -6.13
N LEU A 86 -8.24 3.14 -5.12
CA LEU A 86 -7.08 2.28 -5.33
C LEU A 86 -7.46 0.80 -5.52
N LEU A 87 -8.61 0.36 -4.99
CA LEU A 87 -8.97 -1.06 -4.96
C LEU A 87 -9.13 -1.67 -6.37
N PRO A 88 -9.86 -1.06 -7.33
CA PRO A 88 -10.00 -1.62 -8.68
C PRO A 88 -8.68 -1.72 -9.44
N ARG A 89 -7.67 -0.93 -9.06
CA ARG A 89 -6.37 -0.92 -9.74
C ARG A 89 -5.60 -2.22 -9.52
N PHE A 90 -5.82 -2.91 -8.41
CA PHE A 90 -5.17 -4.20 -8.13
C PHE A 90 -5.55 -5.25 -9.19
N GLU A 91 -6.83 -5.39 -9.51
CA GLU A 91 -7.27 -6.30 -10.59
C GLU A 91 -6.85 -5.81 -11.96
N GLN A 92 -7.04 -4.51 -12.26
CA GLN A 92 -6.66 -3.95 -13.56
C GLN A 92 -5.19 -4.20 -13.91
N LEU A 93 -4.32 -4.14 -12.91
CA LEU A 93 -2.88 -4.35 -13.05
C LEU A 93 -2.44 -5.79 -12.70
N GLY A 94 -3.35 -6.66 -12.25
CA GLY A 94 -3.01 -7.97 -11.72
C GLY A 94 -2.01 -7.95 -10.56
N VAL A 95 -1.97 -6.88 -9.76
CA VAL A 95 -1.07 -6.78 -8.62
C VAL A 95 -1.60 -7.67 -7.48
N THR A 96 -0.77 -8.58 -6.98
CA THR A 96 -1.12 -9.40 -5.81
C THR A 96 -1.13 -8.53 -4.55
N ALA A 97 -2.22 -8.59 -3.79
CA ALA A 97 -2.36 -7.93 -2.49
C ALA A 97 -2.02 -8.91 -1.37
N SER A 98 -0.77 -8.90 -0.91
CA SER A 98 -0.30 -9.75 0.18
C SER A 98 -0.51 -9.02 1.51
N MET A 99 -1.53 -9.43 2.26
CA MET A 99 -1.92 -8.79 3.51
C MET A 99 -1.72 -9.72 4.70
N GLN A 100 -1.55 -9.15 5.89
CA GLN A 100 -1.30 -9.87 7.14
C GLN A 100 -2.45 -9.67 8.15
N PRO A 101 -3.62 -10.29 7.93
CA PRO A 101 -4.80 -10.17 8.79
C PRO A 101 -4.54 -10.31 10.30
N PRO A 102 -3.59 -11.14 10.80
CA PRO A 102 -3.30 -11.18 12.24
C PRO A 102 -2.90 -9.84 12.86
N HIS A 103 -2.41 -8.87 12.06
CA HIS A 103 -2.09 -7.53 12.55
C HIS A 103 -3.34 -6.76 13.01
N THR A 104 -4.54 -7.10 12.52
CA THR A 104 -5.79 -6.52 13.03
C THR A 104 -6.05 -6.90 14.49
N ALA A 105 -5.43 -7.96 15.03
CA ALA A 105 -5.57 -8.32 16.43
C ALA A 105 -5.02 -7.24 17.38
N TYR A 106 -4.16 -6.35 16.88
CA TYR A 106 -3.62 -5.21 17.62
C TYR A 106 -4.45 -3.93 17.44
N THR A 107 -5.41 -3.93 16.51
CA THR A 107 -6.40 -2.85 16.35
C THR A 107 -7.60 -3.09 17.27
N ARG A 108 -8.01 -2.06 18.00
CA ARG A 108 -9.16 -2.13 18.92
C ARG A 108 -10.40 -1.59 18.23
N ALA A 109 -11.52 -2.29 18.39
CA ALA A 109 -12.80 -1.89 17.80
C ALA A 109 -13.30 -0.51 18.30
N ASP A 110 -12.85 -0.07 19.47
CA ASP A 110 -13.16 1.26 20.02
C ASP A 110 -12.24 2.39 19.50
N GLY A 111 -11.28 2.06 18.62
CA GLY A 111 -10.34 3.02 18.04
C GLY A 111 -9.34 3.61 19.04
N THR A 112 -9.21 3.04 20.24
CA THR A 112 -8.34 3.59 21.29
C THR A 112 -6.88 3.17 21.17
N ASP A 113 -6.55 2.28 20.23
CA ASP A 113 -5.18 1.87 19.98
C ASP A 113 -4.37 2.94 19.22
N GLY A 114 -3.04 2.78 19.22
CA GLY A 114 -2.13 3.75 18.62
C GLY A 114 -2.25 3.85 17.09
N TRP A 115 -2.58 2.76 16.43
CA TRP A 115 -2.77 2.71 14.97
C TRP A 115 -4.01 3.53 14.59
N SER A 116 -5.14 3.24 15.22
CA SER A 116 -6.43 3.91 14.95
C SER A 116 -6.39 5.40 15.27
N ARG A 117 -5.80 5.79 16.40
CA ARG A 117 -5.68 7.21 16.80
C ARG A 117 -4.83 8.01 15.83
N ARG A 118 -3.77 7.40 15.30
CA ARG A 118 -2.87 8.08 14.38
C ARG A 118 -3.51 8.25 13.00
N LEU A 119 -4.23 7.25 12.49
CA LEU A 119 -4.93 7.38 11.21
C LEU A 119 -6.16 8.30 11.30
N GLY A 120 -6.80 8.37 12.47
CA GLY A 120 -8.09 9.04 12.62
C GLY A 120 -9.25 8.22 12.06
N ALA A 121 -10.47 8.61 12.42
CA ALA A 121 -11.67 7.83 12.13
C ALA A 121 -11.87 7.58 10.63
N ASP A 122 -11.65 8.60 9.80
CA ASP A 122 -11.89 8.53 8.36
C ASP A 122 -10.97 7.49 7.70
N ARG A 123 -9.65 7.62 7.90
CA ARG A 123 -8.68 6.68 7.30
C ARG A 123 -8.76 5.28 7.94
N ALA A 124 -9.02 5.20 9.24
CA ALA A 124 -9.25 3.91 9.92
C ALA A 124 -10.52 3.19 9.41
N ALA A 125 -11.51 3.89 8.85
CA ALA A 125 -12.66 3.24 8.20
C ALA A 125 -12.28 2.51 6.89
N HIS A 126 -11.13 2.87 6.31
CA HIS A 126 -10.54 2.23 5.13
C HIS A 126 -9.46 1.20 5.49
N ALA A 127 -9.43 0.75 6.74
CA ALA A 127 -8.49 -0.26 7.21
C ALA A 127 -8.72 -1.63 6.59
N TRP A 128 -7.62 -2.38 6.37
CA TRP A 128 -7.62 -3.83 6.21
C TRP A 128 -8.69 -4.34 5.23
N ARG A 129 -8.78 -3.71 4.05
CA ARG A 129 -9.85 -3.91 3.05
C ARG A 129 -9.78 -5.26 2.33
N LEU A 130 -9.35 -6.33 3.01
CA LEU A 130 -9.21 -7.71 2.56
C LEU A 130 -10.42 -8.20 1.75
N ARG A 131 -11.63 -7.95 2.25
CA ARG A 131 -12.86 -8.34 1.55
C ARG A 131 -13.01 -7.59 0.23
N HIS A 132 -12.84 -6.28 0.26
CA HIS A 132 -12.97 -5.44 -0.92
C HIS A 132 -11.87 -5.71 -1.94
N LEU A 133 -10.63 -5.96 -1.52
CA LEU A 133 -9.54 -6.34 -2.42
C LEU A 133 -9.82 -7.69 -3.10
N ARG A 134 -10.30 -8.68 -2.34
CA ARG A 134 -10.71 -9.96 -2.91
C ARG A 134 -11.89 -9.82 -3.88
N ASP A 135 -12.90 -9.03 -3.49
CA ASP A 135 -14.10 -8.81 -4.30
C ASP A 135 -13.79 -7.96 -5.55
N ALA A 136 -12.76 -7.11 -5.48
CA ALA A 136 -12.16 -6.38 -6.60
C ALA A 136 -11.09 -7.20 -7.33
N GLY A 137 -11.14 -8.53 -7.27
CA GLY A 137 -10.32 -9.42 -8.11
C GLY A 137 -8.83 -9.52 -7.76
N ALA A 138 -8.36 -8.90 -6.68
CA ALA A 138 -6.98 -9.04 -6.26
C ALA A 138 -6.70 -10.49 -5.83
N THR A 139 -5.63 -11.08 -6.38
CA THR A 139 -5.15 -12.41 -5.96
C THR A 139 -4.34 -12.28 -4.67
N GLY A 140 -4.47 -13.26 -3.78
CA GLY A 140 -3.66 -13.42 -2.56
C GLY A 140 -2.76 -14.65 -2.64
#